data_AF-A0A661PFP3-F1
#
_entry.id   AF-A0A661PFP3-F1
#
_cell.length_a   1.000
_cell.length_b   1.000
_cell.length_c   1.000
_cell.angle_alpha   90.00
_cell.angle_beta   90.00
_cell.angle_gamma   90.00
#
_symmetry.space_group_name_H-M   'P 1'
#
loop_
_entity.id
_entity.type
_entity.pdbx_description
1 polymer ?
#
loop_
_entity_poly.entity_id
_entity_poly.type
_entity_poly.pdbx_seq_one_letter_code
_entity_poly.pdbx_strand_id
1 'polypeptide(L)' 'MLIVMKKGAGEEQLRQVKQYLVDHDFDFHQSTGANRTIIGVIGDTETVNCDELEAQDGVHVIFKIPEEK' A
#
# COMPACT_ATOMS: atom_id res chain seq x y z
N MET A 1 3.11 -7.88 -1.15
CA MET A 1 1.74 -7.34 -1.37
C MET A 1 1.80 -6.08 -2.24
N LEU A 2 0.73 -5.73 -2.96
CA LEU A 2 0.62 -4.47 -3.72
C LEU A 2 -0.56 -3.65 -3.20
N ILE A 3 -0.34 -2.36 -2.93
CA ILE A 3 -1.38 -1.39 -2.60
C ILE A 3 -1.53 -0.45 -3.80
N VAL A 4 -2.74 -0.38 -4.35
CA VAL A 4 -3.04 0.54 -5.45
C VAL A 4 -3.75 1.77 -4.88
N MET A 5 -3.22 2.96 -5.15
CA MET A 5 -3.85 4.22 -4.71
C MET A 5 -5.04 4.60 -5.61
N LYS A 6 -5.99 5.37 -5.07
CA LYS A 6 -7.04 6.04 -5.84
C LYS A 6 -6.43 6.97 -6.89
N LYS A 7 -7.12 7.15 -8.02
CA LYS A 7 -6.71 8.11 -9.05
C LYS A 7 -6.77 9.51 -8.44
N GLY A 8 -5.67 10.27 -8.54
CA GLY A 8 -5.57 11.61 -7.96
C GLY A 8 -5.40 11.63 -6.44
N ALA A 9 -5.06 10.50 -5.81
CA ALA A 9 -4.62 10.50 -4.42
C ALA A 9 -3.42 11.44 -4.26
N GLY A 10 -3.55 12.43 -3.38
CA GLY A 10 -2.56 13.45 -3.13
C GLY A 10 -1.43 12.98 -2.22
N GLU A 11 -0.42 13.84 -2.06
CA GLU A 11 0.78 13.54 -1.27
C GLU A 11 0.46 13.18 0.19
N GLU A 12 -0.53 13.82 0.81
CA GLU A 12 -0.90 13.54 2.20
C GLU A 12 -1.50 12.14 2.38
N GLN A 13 -2.38 11.73 1.47
CA GLN A 13 -2.95 10.38 1.47
C GLN A 13 -1.86 9.32 1.23
N LEU A 14 -0.93 9.60 0.32
CA LEU A 14 0.22 8.73 0.07
C LEU A 14 1.16 8.65 1.28
N ARG A 15 1.39 9.77 1.96
CA ARG A 15 2.20 9.85 3.18
C ARG A 15 1.59 9.03 4.31
N GLN A 16 0.27 9.08 4.51
CA GLN A 16 -0.43 8.30 5.54
C GLN A 16 -0.26 6.79 5.33
N VAL A 17 -0.44 6.31 4.08
CA VAL A 17 -0.24 4.90 3.76
C VAL A 17 1.22 4.48 4.01
N LYS A 18 2.19 5.28 3.59
CA LYS A 18 3.61 4.99 3.85
C LYS A 18 3.95 5.00 5.33
N GLN A 19 3.41 5.95 6.09
CA GLN A 19 3.66 6.04 7.53
C GLN A 19 3.12 4.80 8.24
N TYR A 20 1.91 4.36 7.89
CA TYR A 20 1.36 3.10 8.40
C TYR A 20 2.32 1.93 8.17
N LEU A 21 2.89 1.81 6.97
CA LEU A 21 3.84 0.73 6.65
C LEU A 21 5.11 0.82 7.49
N VAL A 22 5.68 2.01 7.67
CA VAL A 22 6.86 2.22 8.54
C VAL A 22 6.55 1.89 10.00
N ASP A 23 5.39 2.32 10.52
CA ASP A 23 4.99 2.10 11.91
C ASP A 23 4.77 0.62 12.24
N HIS A 24 4.59 -0.22 11.21
CA HIS A 24 4.42 -1.67 11.32
C HIS A 24 5.65 -2.44 10.78
N ASP A 25 6.82 -1.80 10.69
CA ASP A 25 8.10 -2.41 10.28
C ASP A 25 8.09 -3.04 8.87
N PHE A 26 7.32 -2.47 7.94
CA PHE A 26 7.34 -2.87 6.53
C PHE A 26 8.21 -1.95 5.67
N ASP A 27 8.95 -2.57 4.76
CA ASP A 27 9.61 -1.88 3.66
C ASP A 27 8.65 -1.71 2.48
N PHE A 28 8.89 -0.70 1.65
CA PHE A 28 8.09 -0.50 0.45
C PHE A 28 8.83 0.18 -0.69
N HIS A 29 8.34 -0.10 -1.90
CA HIS A 29 8.72 0.58 -3.13
C HIS A 29 7.51 1.29 -3.75
N GLN A 30 7.70 2.53 -4.17
CA GLN A 30 6.69 3.28 -4.90
C GLN A 30 6.95 3.22 -6.40
N SER A 31 5.92 2.89 -7.17
CA SER A 31 5.87 3.07 -8.61
C SER A 31 4.82 4.13 -8.96
N THR A 32 5.27 5.24 -9.54
CA THR A 32 4.40 6.35 -9.97
C THR A 32 4.12 6.24 -11.46
N GLY A 33 2.87 5.97 -11.83
CA GLY A 33 2.42 5.99 -13.22
C GLY A 33 1.62 7.25 -13.57
N ALA A 34 1.31 7.42 -14.86
CA ALA A 34 0.53 8.56 -15.36
C ALA A 34 -0.88 8.67 -14.75
N ASN A 35 -1.47 7.54 -14.32
CA ASN A 35 -2.83 7.50 -13.80
C ASN A 35 -2.93 7.26 -12.29
N ARG A 36 -1.99 6.47 -11.72
CA ARG A 36 -2.04 6.00 -10.34
C ARG A 36 -0.65 5.70 -9.82
N THR A 37 -0.53 5.74 -8.51
CA THR A 37 0.64 5.26 -7.76
C THR A 37 0.34 3.86 -7.22
N ILE A 38 1.32 2.97 -7.30
CA ILE A 38 1.29 1.64 -6.70
C ILE A 38 2.42 1.58 -5.67
N ILE A 39 2.13 0.99 -4.52
CA ILE A 39 3.11 0.73 -3.46
C ILE A 39 3.27 -0.79 -3.36
N GLY A 40 4.46 -1.29 -3.70
CA GLY A 40 4.86 -2.65 -3.39
C GLY A 40 5.34 -2.72 -1.95
N VAL A 41 4.80 -3.65 -1.16
CA VAL A 41 5.12 -3.84 0.26
C VAL A 41 5.93 -5.12 0.42
N ILE A 42 7.04 -5.02 1.15
CA ILE A 42 8.02 -6.07 1.43
C ILE A 42 8.06 -6.30 2.96
N GLY A 43 8.14 -7.57 3.36
CA GLY A 43 8.09 -8.01 4.75
C GLY A 43 7.08 -9.13 4.94
N ASP A 44 6.72 -9.42 6.19
CA ASP A 44 5.70 -10.43 6.53
C ASP A 44 4.28 -9.89 6.28
N THR A 45 3.92 -9.79 5.00
CA THR A 45 2.65 -9.15 4.59
C THR A 45 1.40 -9.95 4.97
N GLU A 46 1.54 -11.13 5.59
CA GLU A 46 0.42 -11.87 6.17
C GLU A 46 -0.10 -11.21 7.45
N THR A 47 0.77 -10.51 8.17
CA THR A 47 0.44 -9.80 9.42
C THR A 47 -0.24 -8.44 9.22
N VAL A 48 -0.29 -7.96 7.96
CA VAL A 48 -0.91 -6.68 7.61
C VAL A 48 -2.42 -6.73 7.86
N ASN A 49 -2.93 -5.72 8.58
CA ASN A 49 -4.36 -5.47 8.66
C ASN A 49 -4.87 -4.78 7.39
N CYS A 50 -5.29 -5.57 6.40
CA CYS A 50 -5.76 -5.05 5.12
C CYS A 50 -7.00 -4.15 5.26
N ASP A 51 -7.91 -4.46 6.19
CA ASP A 51 -9.15 -3.67 6.37
C ASP A 51 -8.83 -2.24 6.83
N GLU A 52 -7.84 -2.09 7.72
CA GLU A 52 -7.39 -0.78 8.20
C GLU A 52 -6.72 0.04 7.08
N LEU A 53 -5.88 -0.60 6.26
CA LEU A 53 -5.29 0.05 5.08
C LEU A 53 -6.34 0.44 4.04
N GLU A 54 -7.30 -0.44 3.73
CA GLU A 54 -8.36 -0.17 2.77
C GLU A 54 -9.32 0.93 3.25
N ALA A 55 -9.44 1.14 4.56
CA ALA A 55 -10.21 2.24 5.13
C ALA A 55 -9.55 3.61 4.93
N GLN A 56 -8.26 3.68 4.60
CA GLN A 56 -7.57 4.96 4.36
C GLN A 56 -8.07 5.59 3.05
N ASP A 57 -8.38 6.89 3.10
CA ASP A 57 -9.05 7.60 2.00
C ASP A 57 -8.27 7.57 0.67
N GLY A 58 -6.96 7.33 0.70
CA GLY A 58 -6.11 7.20 -0.49
C GLY A 58 -6.10 5.83 -1.16
N VAL A 59 -6.54 4.77 -0.50
CA VAL A 59 -6.37 3.39 -0.98
C VAL A 59 -7.53 2.97 -1.87
N HIS A 60 -7.21 2.34 -3.01
CA HIS A 60 -8.21 1.83 -3.94
C HIS A 60 -8.47 0.33 -3.76
N VAL A 61 -7.40 -0.46 -3.70
CA VAL A 61 -7.46 -1.91 -3.58
C VAL A 61 -6.10 -2.46 -3.17
N ILE A 62 -6.10 -3.59 -2.46
CA ILE A 62 -4.90 -4.34 -2.10
C ILE A 62 -4.89 -5.69 -2.83
N PHE A 63 -3.72 -6.06 -3.38
CA PHE A 63 -3.48 -7.39 -3.95
C PHE A 63 -2.41 -8.12 -3.13
N LYS A 64 -2.77 -9.27 -2.56
CA LYS A 64 -1.78 -10.18 -1.95
C LYS A 64 -1.04 -10.96 -3.03
N ILE A 65 0.27 -11.09 -2.85
CA ILE A 65 1.08 -11.97 -3.70
C ILE A 65 0.87 -13.38 -3.13
N PRO A 66 0.47 -14.37 -3.94
CA PRO A 66 0.31 -15.75 -3.48
C PRO A 66 1.63 -16.32 -2.96
N GLU A 67 1.55 -17.28 -2.04
CA GLU A 67 2.71 -18.05 -1.61
C GLU A 67 3.37 -18.79 -2.78
N GLU A 68 4.69 -18.95 -2.71
CA GLU A 68 5.43 -19.82 -3.62
C GLU A 68 5.08 -21.29 -3.31
N LYS A 69 4.95 -22.11 -4.36
CA LYS A 69 4.60 -23.54 -4.25
C LYS A 69 5.83 -24.42 -4.18
#